data_AF-Q4T5F7-F1
#
_entry.id   AF-Q4T5F7-F1
#
_cell.length_a   1.000
_cell.length_b   1.000
_cell.length_c   1.000
_cell.angle_alpha   90.00
_cell.angle_beta   90.00
_cell.angle_gamma   90.00
#
_symmetry.space_group_name_H-M   'P 1'
#
loop_
_entity.id
_entity.type
_entity.pdbx_description
1 polymer ?
#
loop_
_entity_poly.entity_id
_entity_poly.type
_entity_poly.pdbx_seq_one_letter_code
_entity_poly.pdbx_strand_id
1 'polypeptide(L)' 'CGCYFSTSNQRSSQFYTDPFEAVKDIPNGATVLVGGFGLCGIPENLINSLLKTGVKDLTAVSNNAG' A
#
# COMPACT_ATOMS: atom_id res chain seq x y z
N CYS A 1 -32.57 -11.85 -8.13
CA CYS A 1 -32.35 -12.45 -6.80
C CYS A 1 -30.92 -12.07 -6.37
N GLY A 2 -30.76 -10.95 -5.66
CA GLY A 2 -29.46 -10.36 -5.36
C GLY A 2 -29.08 -10.58 -3.90
N CYS A 3 -27.93 -11.20 -3.64
CA CYS A 3 -27.36 -11.30 -2.31
C CYS A 3 -26.35 -10.16 -2.11
N TYR A 4 -26.74 -9.12 -1.37
CA TYR A 4 -25.83 -8.11 -0.81
C TYR A 4 -25.56 -8.49 0.65
N PHE A 5 -24.48 -9.21 0.93
CA PHE A 5 -24.06 -9.61 2.29
C PHE A 5 -22.93 -8.74 2.86
N SER A 6 -22.74 -7.51 2.36
CA SER A 6 -21.77 -6.59 2.97
C SER A 6 -22.51 -5.44 3.63
N THR A 7 -22.58 -5.44 4.96
CA THR A 7 -23.03 -4.32 5.80
C THR A 7 -21.96 -3.23 5.94
N SER A 8 -20.94 -3.25 5.07
CA SER A 8 -19.86 -2.27 5.08
C SER A 8 -20.34 -0.98 4.43
N ASN A 9 -20.27 0.14 5.14
CA ASN A 9 -20.38 1.47 4.54
C ASN A 9 -19.54 1.51 3.24
N GLN A 10 -20.11 2.00 2.13
CA GLN A 10 -19.35 2.27 0.91
C GLN A 10 -18.23 3.25 1.27
N ARG A 11 -17.02 2.72 1.48
CA ARG A 11 -15.85 3.58 1.66
C ARG A 11 -15.57 4.23 0.31
N SER A 12 -15.52 5.56 0.31
CA SER A 12 -15.09 6.33 -0.87
C SER A 12 -13.74 5.79 -1.30
N SER A 13 -13.73 5.04 -2.40
CA SER A 13 -12.53 4.41 -2.92
C SER A 13 -11.81 5.43 -3.77
N GLN A 14 -10.53 5.67 -3.45
CA GLN A 14 -9.70 6.57 -4.22
C GLN A 14 -8.92 5.75 -5.25
N PHE A 15 -9.07 6.13 -6.52
CA PHE A 15 -8.39 5.48 -7.62
C PHE A 15 -7.29 6.41 -8.13
N TYR A 16 -6.07 5.90 -8.12
CA TYR A 16 -4.89 6.60 -8.65
C TYR A 16 -4.42 5.88 -9.91
N THR A 17 -4.21 6.63 -10.98
CA THR A 17 -3.59 6.11 -12.22
C THR A 17 -2.08 6.01 -12.09
N ASP A 18 -1.49 6.85 -11.23
CA ASP A 18 -0.06 6.88 -10.98
C ASP A 18 0.26 6.43 -9.53
N PRO A 19 1.13 5.44 -9.33
CA PRO A 19 1.48 4.94 -8.01
C PRO A 19 2.30 5.93 -7.17
N PHE A 20 2.96 6.92 -7.78
CA PHE A 20 3.70 7.94 -7.02
C PHE A 20 2.74 8.88 -6.29
N GLU A 21 1.63 9.27 -6.93
CA GLU A 21 0.56 10.05 -6.28
C GLU A 21 -0.05 9.37 -5.04
N ALA A 22 -0.06 8.03 -5.01
CA ALA A 22 -0.56 7.26 -3.88
C ALA A 22 0.41 7.21 -2.68
N VAL A 23 1.71 7.44 -2.89
CA VAL A 23 2.75 7.28 -1.85
C VAL A 23 3.46 8.59 -1.47
N LYS A 24 3.22 9.68 -2.20
CA LYS A 24 3.91 10.97 -2.02
C LYS A 24 3.74 11.59 -0.63
N ASP A 25 2.64 11.30 0.05
CA ASP A 25 2.30 11.89 1.35
C ASP A 25 2.90 11.11 2.54
N ILE A 26 3.67 10.04 2.27
CA ILE A 26 4.32 9.23 3.31
C ILE A 26 5.57 9.98 3.83
N PRO A 27 5.62 10.34 5.13
CA PRO A 27 6.76 11.04 5.70
C PRO A 27 7.91 10.10 6.08
N ASN A 28 9.09 10.68 6.31
CA ASN A 28 10.20 9.96 6.95
C ASN A 28 9.79 9.45 8.34
N GLY A 29 10.32 8.31 8.78
CA GLY A 29 9.96 7.72 10.08
C GLY A 29 8.62 6.98 10.10
N ALA A 30 7.89 6.92 8.98
CA ALA A 30 6.59 6.28 8.94
C ALA A 30 6.69 4.76 9.16
N THR A 31 5.64 4.19 9.79
CA THR A 31 5.46 2.74 9.86
C THR A 31 4.53 2.30 8.74
N VAL A 32 4.99 1.40 7.87
CA VAL A 32 4.25 0.90 6.71
C VAL A 32 4.00 -0.59 6.87
N LEU A 33 2.74 -0.99 6.75
CA LEU A 33 2.35 -2.39 6.76
C LEU A 33 2.29 -2.88 5.31
N VAL A 34 3.12 -3.87 4.99
CA VAL A 34 3.29 -4.38 3.63
C VAL A 34 2.74 -5.79 3.57
N GLY A 35 1.78 -6.01 2.66
CA GLY A 35 1.25 -7.33 2.34
C GLY A 35 2.16 -8.11 1.39
N GLY A 36 2.06 -9.44 1.43
CA GLY A 36 2.82 -10.35 0.58
C GLY A 36 3.44 -11.52 1.34
N PHE A 37 3.79 -12.58 0.62
CA PHE A 37 4.51 -13.74 1.14
C PHE A 37 5.66 -14.10 0.20
N GLY A 38 6.90 -13.90 0.63
CA GLY A 38 8.04 -13.94 -0.29
C GLY A 38 7.82 -12.92 -1.42
N LEU A 39 7.84 -13.37 -2.67
CA LEU A 39 7.57 -12.55 -3.86
C LEU A 39 6.09 -12.55 -4.28
N CYS A 40 5.24 -13.35 -3.64
CA CYS A 40 3.83 -13.48 -4.03
C CYS A 40 2.98 -12.41 -3.35
N GLY A 41 2.31 -11.57 -4.14
CA GLY A 41 1.35 -10.58 -3.65
C GLY A 41 1.99 -9.33 -3.04
N ILE A 42 3.27 -9.07 -3.31
CA ILE A 42 3.94 -7.83 -2.90
C ILE A 42 3.47 -6.65 -3.78
N PRO A 43 3.32 -5.44 -3.23
CA PRO A 43 2.93 -4.26 -4.00
C PRO A 43 4.13 -3.62 -4.70
N GLU A 44 4.73 -4.34 -5.66
CA GLU A 44 6.01 -3.98 -6.30
C GLU A 44 6.01 -2.57 -6.92
N ASN A 45 4.91 -2.16 -7.57
CA ASN A 45 4.75 -0.82 -8.13
C ASN A 45 4.78 0.29 -7.06
N LEU A 46 4.15 0.05 -5.90
CA LEU A 46 4.15 1.02 -4.81
C LEU A 46 5.51 1.09 -4.13
N ILE A 47 6.19 -0.05 -3.98
CA ILE A 47 7.57 -0.10 -3.44
C ILE A 47 8.52 0.71 -4.32
N ASN A 48 8.46 0.52 -5.64
CA ASN A 48 9.28 1.26 -6.58
C ASN A 48 8.97 2.78 -6.56
N SER A 49 7.70 3.16 -6.43
CA SER A 49 7.33 4.58 -6.30
C SER A 49 7.76 5.18 -4.97
N LEU A 50 7.67 4.43 -3.87
CA LEU A 50 8.15 4.86 -2.55
C LEU A 50 9.67 5.00 -2.51
N LEU A 51 10.39 4.20 -3.30
CA LEU A 51 11.84 4.38 -3.48
C LEU A 51 12.15 5.73 -4.16
N LYS A 52 11.33 6.15 -5.14
CA LYS A 52 11.51 7.42 -5.86
C LYS A 52 11.23 8.65 -5.01
N THR A 53 10.36 8.57 -4.00
CA THR A 53 10.09 9.70 -3.09
C THR A 53 11.27 9.98 -2.16
N GLY A 54 12.19 9.03 -1.99
CA GLY A 54 13.42 9.20 -1.20
C GLY A 54 13.19 9.25 0.31
N VAL A 55 12.05 8.70 0.78
CA VAL A 55 11.73 8.65 2.21
C VAL A 55 12.75 7.81 2.97
N LYS A 56 13.01 8.18 4.22
CA LYS A 56 14.02 7.55 5.09
C LYS A 56 13.40 7.11 6.41
N ASP A 57 14.14 6.27 7.12
CA ASP A 57 13.80 5.80 8.47
C ASP A 57 12.43 5.09 8.56
N LEU A 58 12.02 4.42 7.47
CA LEU A 58 10.78 3.66 7.46
C LEU A 58 10.86 2.43 8.36
N THR A 59 9.81 2.21 9.15
CA THR A 59 9.58 0.94 9.83
C THR A 59 8.63 0.10 8.97
N ALA A 60 9.14 -0.91 8.27
CA ALA A 60 8.31 -1.81 7.47
C ALA A 60 7.90 -3.04 8.30
N VAL A 61 6.60 -3.31 8.39
CA VAL A 61 6.06 -4.53 8.98
C VAL A 61 5.55 -5.41 7.84
N SER A 62 6.21 -6.53 7.61
CA SER A 62 5.86 -7.51 6.57
C SER A 62 5.94 -8.92 7.13
N ASN A 63 5.18 -9.83 6.53
CA ASN A 63 5.28 -11.26 6.85
C ASN A 63 6.62 -11.86 6.40
N ASN A 64 7.19 -11.35 5.30
CA ASN A 64 8.56 -11.64 4.88
C ASN A 64 9.15 -10.38 4.22
N ALA A 65 10.44 -10.11 4.43
CA ALA A 65 11.14 -9.03 3.73
C ALA A 65 11.57 -9.47 2.31
N GLY A 66 10.60 -9.91 1.51
CA GLY A 66 10.77 -10.42 0.14
C GLY A 66 10.61 -9.34 -0.91
#